data_AF-A0A356F6N6-F1
#
_entry.id   AF-A0A356F6N6-F1
#
_cell.length_a   1.000
_cell.length_b   1.000
_cell.length_c   1.000
_cell.angle_alpha   90.00
_cell.angle_beta   90.00
_cell.angle_gamma   90.00
#
_symmetry.space_group_name_H-M   'P 1'
#
loop_
_entity.id
_entity.type
_entity.pdbx_description
1 polymer ?
#
loop_
_entity_poly.entity_id
_entity_poly.type
_entity_poly.pdbx_seq_one_letter_code
_entity_poly.pdbx_strand_id
1 'polypeptide(L)'
;MLHIGCHLSISKGFAHIGKEALSIKADTFQFFTRNPQGGKAKEIDLADAARFRALASENHFAPVVAHAPYTLNPCSDNPQTREFAEMVFADDLRRMEYIPHNYYNFHPGSHVGQGAAAGIAMIIDLLNRILMPEQNTIVLLETMSGKGSEVGRSFEELAEIRAGVKLKDKLGVCLDTCHVFAAGYDIVNNLDGVMSEFDKIIGLQHLKAVHLNDS
;
A
#
# COMPACT_ATOMS: atom_id res chain seq x y z
N MET A 1 5.12 -19.54 -10.08
CA MET A 1 3.64 -19.49 -10.09
C MET A 1 3.26 -18.03 -9.98
N LEU A 2 2.23 -17.57 -10.70
CA LEU A 2 1.74 -16.19 -10.57
C LEU A 2 0.70 -16.16 -9.45
N HIS A 3 0.79 -15.16 -8.58
CA HIS A 3 -0.22 -14.87 -7.57
C HIS A 3 -1.12 -13.76 -8.09
N ILE A 4 -2.42 -14.01 -8.18
CA ILE A 4 -3.36 -13.09 -8.81
C ILE A 4 -4.66 -13.00 -8.03
N GLY A 5 -5.24 -11.81 -8.03
CA GLY A 5 -6.48 -11.51 -7.36
C GLY A 5 -7.00 -10.14 -7.75
N CYS A 6 -7.99 -9.65 -7.01
CA CYS A 6 -8.57 -8.33 -7.22
C CYS A 6 -8.88 -7.66 -5.88
N HIS A 7 -9.38 -6.42 -5.95
CA HIS A 7 -9.89 -5.74 -4.77
C HIS A 7 -11.26 -6.32 -4.36
N LEU A 8 -11.37 -6.83 -3.14
CA LEU A 8 -12.58 -7.44 -2.58
C LEU A 8 -13.07 -6.71 -1.33
N SER A 9 -14.37 -6.85 -1.03
CA SER A 9 -15.00 -6.17 0.10
C SER A 9 -14.86 -6.97 1.40
N ILE A 10 -14.24 -6.38 2.43
CA ILE A 10 -14.19 -6.97 3.78
C ILE A 10 -15.50 -6.82 4.57
N SER A 11 -16.55 -6.24 3.98
CA SER A 11 -17.79 -5.86 4.70
C SER A 11 -18.47 -7.02 5.46
N LYS A 12 -18.25 -8.26 4.99
CA LYS A 12 -18.77 -9.52 5.56
C LYS A 12 -17.74 -10.33 6.35
N GLY A 13 -16.55 -9.77 6.62
CA GLY A 13 -15.48 -10.39 7.39
C GLY A 13 -14.36 -11.03 6.55
N PHE A 14 -13.24 -11.31 7.21
CA PHE A 14 -12.04 -11.95 6.68
C PHE A 14 -12.29 -13.37 6.15
N ALA A 15 -13.10 -14.19 6.85
CA ALA A 15 -13.37 -15.55 6.37
C ALA A 15 -14.22 -15.53 5.09
N HIS A 16 -15.09 -14.52 4.92
CA HIS A 16 -15.89 -14.36 3.72
C HIS A 16 -15.03 -13.94 2.52
N ILE A 17 -14.22 -12.90 2.67
CA ILE A 17 -13.34 -12.40 1.59
C ILE A 17 -12.36 -13.48 1.12
N GLY A 18 -11.84 -14.33 2.03
CA GLY A 18 -11.01 -15.48 1.65
C GLY A 18 -11.75 -16.51 0.80
N LYS A 19 -13.01 -16.82 1.13
CA LYS A 19 -13.86 -17.72 0.31
C LYS A 19 -14.23 -17.09 -1.04
N GLU A 20 -14.45 -15.79 -1.06
CA GLU A 20 -14.73 -15.03 -2.28
C GLU A 20 -13.53 -15.07 -3.23
N ALA A 21 -12.31 -14.83 -2.73
CA ALA A 21 -11.07 -14.99 -3.49
C ALA A 21 -10.94 -16.41 -4.08
N LEU A 22 -11.15 -17.45 -3.29
CA LEU A 22 -11.13 -18.83 -3.78
C LEU A 22 -12.17 -19.10 -4.88
N SER A 23 -13.36 -18.51 -4.77
CA SER A 23 -14.43 -18.69 -5.76
C SER A 23 -14.07 -18.16 -7.15
N ILE A 24 -13.18 -17.17 -7.21
CA ILE A 24 -12.63 -16.60 -8.44
C ILE A 24 -11.25 -17.16 -8.78
N LYS A 25 -10.81 -18.23 -8.11
CA LYS A 25 -9.50 -18.87 -8.26
C LYS A 25 -8.31 -17.93 -7.97
N ALA A 26 -8.53 -16.93 -7.13
CA ALA A 26 -7.48 -16.05 -6.64
C ALA A 26 -6.79 -16.67 -5.41
N ASP A 27 -5.51 -16.40 -5.26
CA ASP A 27 -4.66 -16.79 -4.13
C ASP A 27 -4.05 -15.57 -3.41
N THR A 28 -4.44 -14.37 -3.80
CA THR A 28 -4.22 -13.10 -3.10
C THR A 28 -5.42 -12.18 -3.35
N PHE A 29 -5.52 -11.08 -2.63
CA PHE A 29 -6.49 -10.03 -2.88
C PHE A 29 -6.05 -8.73 -2.23
N GLN A 30 -6.67 -7.64 -2.67
CA GLN A 30 -6.61 -6.36 -1.98
C GLN A 30 -7.92 -6.07 -1.25
N PHE A 31 -7.88 -5.33 -0.14
CA PHE A 31 -9.06 -4.88 0.58
C PHE A 31 -8.79 -3.56 1.33
N PHE A 32 -9.82 -2.82 1.71
CA PHE A 32 -9.66 -1.72 2.67
C PHE A 32 -9.81 -2.20 4.11
N THR A 33 -8.95 -1.75 5.03
CA THR A 33 -9.08 -2.03 6.48
C THR A 33 -10.31 -1.36 7.11
N ARG A 34 -10.85 -0.34 6.43
CA ARG A 34 -11.96 0.51 6.86
C ARG A 34 -12.74 1.04 5.64
N ASN A 35 -13.66 1.97 5.85
CA ASN A 35 -14.34 2.63 4.73
C ASN A 35 -13.28 3.40 3.88
N PRO A 36 -13.30 3.30 2.53
CA PRO A 36 -12.33 3.97 1.65
C PRO A 36 -12.25 5.49 1.84
N GLN A 37 -13.28 6.11 2.41
CA GLN A 37 -13.35 7.54 2.73
C GLN A 37 -12.77 7.89 4.11
N GLY A 38 -12.22 6.92 4.84
CA GLY A 38 -11.59 7.14 6.15
C GLY A 38 -12.55 7.06 7.35
N GLY A 39 -13.76 6.53 7.16
CA GLY A 39 -14.71 6.31 8.25
C GLY A 39 -14.16 5.38 9.37
N LYS A 40 -14.82 5.41 10.54
CA LYS A 40 -14.44 4.56 11.68
C LYS A 40 -14.34 3.09 11.27
N ALA A 41 -13.21 2.47 11.57
CA ALA A 41 -13.02 1.05 11.32
C ALA A 41 -13.92 0.22 12.25
N LYS A 42 -14.51 -0.86 11.72
CA LYS A 42 -15.26 -1.82 12.54
C LYS A 42 -14.30 -2.54 13.49
N GLU A 43 -14.77 -2.94 14.66
CA GLU A 43 -13.98 -3.84 15.51
C GLU A 43 -13.69 -5.15 14.76
N ILE A 44 -12.50 -5.70 15.00
CA ILE A 44 -12.06 -6.94 14.36
C ILE A 44 -12.58 -8.12 15.17
N ASP A 45 -13.32 -9.01 14.51
CA ASP A 45 -13.64 -10.32 15.06
C ASP A 45 -12.39 -11.22 15.00
N LEU A 46 -11.79 -11.47 16.16
CA LEU A 46 -10.57 -12.27 16.30
C LEU A 46 -10.77 -13.72 15.82
N ALA A 47 -11.95 -14.29 16.05
CA ALA A 47 -12.28 -15.64 15.59
C ALA A 47 -12.41 -15.66 14.06
N ASP A 48 -12.93 -14.60 13.46
CA ASP A 48 -13.01 -14.46 12.01
C ASP A 48 -11.65 -14.30 11.35
N ALA A 49 -10.78 -13.44 11.90
CA ALA A 49 -9.39 -13.33 11.45
C ALA A 49 -8.65 -14.68 11.57
N ALA A 50 -8.87 -15.42 12.66
CA ALA A 50 -8.29 -16.76 12.83
C ALA A 50 -8.78 -17.76 11.78
N ARG A 51 -10.08 -17.76 11.46
CA ARG A 51 -10.64 -18.59 10.38
C ARG A 51 -10.01 -18.27 9.03
N PHE A 52 -9.81 -16.98 8.74
CA PHE A 52 -9.13 -16.58 7.51
C PHE A 52 -7.68 -17.04 7.48
N ARG A 53 -6.90 -16.88 8.56
CA ARG A 53 -5.50 -17.36 8.60
C ARG A 53 -5.41 -18.87 8.34
N ALA A 54 -6.32 -19.66 8.91
CA ALA A 54 -6.40 -21.09 8.65
C ALA A 54 -6.71 -21.39 7.17
N LEU A 55 -7.73 -20.73 6.60
CA LEU A 55 -8.11 -20.87 5.19
C LEU A 55 -6.96 -20.47 4.25
N ALA A 56 -6.31 -19.34 4.52
CA ALA A 56 -5.18 -18.82 3.75
C ALA A 56 -4.00 -19.81 3.77
N SER A 57 -3.68 -20.38 4.94
CA SER A 57 -2.63 -21.40 5.07
C SER A 57 -2.97 -22.70 4.34
N GLU A 58 -4.21 -23.19 4.44
CA GLU A 58 -4.68 -24.42 3.81
C GLU A 58 -4.67 -24.31 2.27
N ASN A 59 -4.96 -23.12 1.76
CA ASN A 59 -5.05 -22.86 0.32
C ASN A 59 -3.83 -22.13 -0.25
N HIS A 60 -2.74 -22.05 0.51
CA HIS A 60 -1.47 -21.46 0.08
C HIS A 60 -1.58 -20.03 -0.48
N PHE A 61 -2.36 -19.18 0.20
CA PHE A 61 -2.47 -17.77 -0.18
C PHE A 61 -1.09 -17.09 -0.15
N ALA A 62 -0.83 -16.30 -1.18
CA ALA A 62 0.22 -15.30 -1.13
C ALA A 62 -0.19 -14.14 -0.20
N PRO A 63 0.76 -13.24 0.16
CA PRO A 63 0.42 -12.07 0.96
C PRO A 63 -0.74 -11.28 0.35
N VAL A 64 -1.70 -10.89 1.19
CA VAL A 64 -2.80 -10.00 0.83
C VAL A 64 -2.42 -8.55 1.06
N VAL A 65 -3.12 -7.64 0.41
CA VAL A 65 -2.82 -6.21 0.44
C VAL A 65 -3.97 -5.47 1.11
N ALA A 66 -3.74 -4.86 2.26
CA ALA A 66 -4.63 -3.85 2.78
C ALA A 66 -4.30 -2.51 2.15
N HIS A 67 -5.30 -1.77 1.69
CA HIS A 67 -5.12 -0.43 1.14
C HIS A 67 -5.60 0.62 2.14
N ALA A 68 -4.81 1.68 2.32
CA ALA A 68 -5.19 2.88 3.07
C ALA A 68 -6.43 3.56 2.45
N PRO A 69 -7.26 4.27 3.22
CA PRO A 69 -8.34 5.07 2.63
C PRO A 69 -7.78 6.18 1.72
N TYR A 70 -8.51 6.51 0.66
CA TYR A 70 -8.10 7.54 -0.31
C TYR A 70 -7.99 8.95 0.28
N THR A 71 -8.62 9.18 1.43
CA THR A 71 -8.57 10.46 2.16
C THR A 71 -7.30 10.64 3.00
N LEU A 72 -6.46 9.60 3.10
CA LEU A 72 -5.19 9.67 3.80
C LEU A 72 -4.19 10.54 3.03
N ASN A 73 -3.77 11.67 3.62
CA ASN A 73 -2.74 12.54 3.04
C ASN A 73 -1.72 12.97 4.10
N PRO A 74 -0.58 12.26 4.24
CA PRO A 74 0.50 12.57 5.17
C PRO A 74 1.14 13.95 4.98
N CYS A 75 1.13 14.47 3.76
CA CYS A 75 1.77 15.72 3.39
C CYS A 75 0.79 16.83 2.99
N SER A 76 -0.46 16.74 3.45
CA SER A 76 -1.44 17.83 3.34
C SER A 76 -0.87 19.13 3.94
N ASP A 77 -1.28 20.30 3.47
CA ASP A 77 -0.98 21.59 4.10
C ASP A 77 -1.81 21.80 5.37
N ASN A 78 -2.97 21.14 5.48
CA ASN A 78 -3.83 21.16 6.65
C ASN A 78 -3.30 20.22 7.77
N PRO A 79 -2.94 20.73 8.96
CA PRO A 79 -2.50 19.93 10.10
C PRO A 79 -3.50 18.85 10.53
N GLN A 80 -4.80 19.12 10.50
CA GLN A 80 -5.84 18.19 10.92
C GLN A 80 -5.90 16.98 9.99
N THR A 81 -5.67 17.18 8.70
CA THR A 81 -5.56 16.08 7.73
C THR A 81 -4.34 15.20 8.01
N ARG A 82 -3.20 15.81 8.40
CA ARG A 82 -1.99 15.07 8.75
C ARG A 82 -2.15 14.28 10.06
N GLU A 83 -2.76 14.87 11.08
CA GLU A 83 -3.09 14.20 12.35
C GLU A 83 -4.04 13.02 12.11
N PHE A 84 -5.06 13.22 11.27
CA PHE A 84 -5.96 12.15 10.86
C PHE A 84 -5.23 11.04 10.11
N ALA A 85 -4.36 11.37 9.15
CA ALA A 85 -3.55 10.41 8.42
C ALA A 85 -2.70 9.57 9.37
N GLU A 86 -2.03 10.19 10.34
CA GLU A 86 -1.23 9.49 11.34
C GLU A 86 -2.06 8.54 12.22
N MET A 87 -3.18 9.03 12.76
CA MET A 87 -4.07 8.22 13.59
C MET A 87 -4.59 7.00 12.82
N VAL A 88 -5.06 7.20 11.58
CA VAL A 88 -5.60 6.14 10.73
C VAL A 88 -4.52 5.13 10.36
N PHE A 89 -3.36 5.60 9.91
CA PHE A 89 -2.26 4.74 9.49
C PHE A 89 -1.77 3.89 10.67
N ALA A 90 -1.52 4.50 11.84
CA ALA A 90 -1.07 3.77 13.02
C ALA A 90 -2.12 2.75 13.51
N ASP A 91 -3.41 3.07 13.47
CA ASP A 91 -4.48 2.13 13.79
C ASP A 91 -4.53 0.97 12.78
N ASP A 92 -4.43 1.27 11.48
CA ASP A 92 -4.43 0.26 10.42
C ASP A 92 -3.25 -0.70 10.52
N LEU A 93 -2.05 -0.23 10.86
CA LEU A 93 -0.90 -1.12 11.11
C LEU A 93 -1.16 -2.06 12.29
N ARG A 94 -1.72 -1.58 13.40
CA ARG A 94 -2.10 -2.46 14.52
C ARG A 94 -3.14 -3.49 14.12
N ARG A 95 -4.08 -3.11 13.25
CA ARG A 95 -5.12 -4.01 12.73
C ARG A 95 -4.55 -5.07 11.79
N MET A 96 -3.51 -4.74 11.03
CA MET A 96 -2.83 -5.71 10.18
C MET A 96 -2.13 -6.82 10.97
N GLU A 97 -1.76 -6.59 12.23
CA GLU A 97 -1.17 -7.63 13.07
C GLU A 97 -2.15 -8.76 13.45
N TYR A 98 -3.46 -8.61 13.21
CA TYR A 98 -4.41 -9.74 13.27
C TYR A 98 -4.29 -10.70 12.08
N ILE A 99 -3.64 -10.28 11.00
CA ILE A 99 -3.29 -11.10 9.84
C ILE A 99 -1.82 -10.80 9.46
N PRO A 100 -0.86 -11.25 10.30
CA PRO A 100 0.54 -10.85 10.17
C PRO A 100 1.16 -11.31 8.84
N HIS A 101 2.30 -10.70 8.47
CA HIS A 101 3.08 -10.98 7.26
C HIS A 101 2.41 -10.58 5.94
N ASN A 102 1.39 -9.72 6.01
CA ASN A 102 0.72 -9.14 4.85
C ASN A 102 1.19 -7.69 4.60
N TYR A 103 0.66 -7.07 3.55
CA TYR A 103 1.08 -5.75 3.10
C TYR A 103 0.06 -4.68 3.43
N TYR A 104 0.54 -3.48 3.73
CA TYR A 104 -0.28 -2.28 3.87
C TYR A 104 0.15 -1.23 2.85
N ASN A 105 -0.64 -1.07 1.80
CA ASN A 105 -0.41 -0.18 0.69
C ASN A 105 -1.04 1.20 0.91
N PHE A 106 -0.33 2.25 0.53
CA PHE A 106 -0.87 3.61 0.56
C PHE A 106 -0.27 4.48 -0.55
N HIS A 107 -1.04 5.48 -0.97
CA HIS A 107 -0.54 6.57 -1.80
C HIS A 107 0.34 7.49 -0.94
N PRO A 108 1.59 7.82 -1.33
CA PRO A 108 2.50 8.61 -0.50
C PRO A 108 1.89 9.95 -0.05
N GLY A 109 1.17 10.63 -0.94
CA GLY A 109 0.35 11.79 -0.58
C GLY A 109 0.27 12.83 -1.69
N SER A 110 -0.24 14.01 -1.34
CA SER A 110 -0.30 15.18 -2.22
C SER A 110 0.16 16.43 -1.47
N HIS A 111 1.14 17.15 -2.01
CA HIS A 111 1.81 18.25 -1.33
C HIS A 111 1.02 19.58 -1.39
N VAL A 112 -0.08 19.64 -2.14
CA VAL A 112 -1.02 20.78 -2.21
C VAL A 112 -0.33 22.16 -2.35
N GLY A 113 0.60 22.26 -3.31
CA GLY A 113 1.34 23.49 -3.61
C GLY A 113 2.57 23.77 -2.74
N GLN A 114 2.83 23.00 -1.68
CA GLN A 114 4.01 23.16 -0.82
C GLN A 114 5.33 22.72 -1.48
N GLY A 115 5.25 21.95 -2.57
CA GLY A 115 6.38 21.37 -3.30
C GLY A 115 6.70 19.94 -2.89
N ALA A 116 7.19 19.14 -3.84
CA ALA A 116 7.48 17.72 -3.65
C ALA A 116 8.47 17.46 -2.52
N ALA A 117 9.56 18.25 -2.42
CA ALA A 117 10.56 18.09 -1.37
C ALA A 117 9.98 18.27 0.04
N ALA A 118 9.10 19.27 0.24
CA ALA A 118 8.40 19.46 1.50
C ALA A 118 7.45 18.29 1.80
N GLY A 119 6.75 17.80 0.77
CA GLY A 119 5.86 16.66 0.92
C GLY A 119 6.59 15.36 1.29
N ILE A 120 7.70 15.07 0.61
CA ILE A 120 8.57 13.92 0.89
C ILE A 120 9.07 13.96 2.33
N ALA A 121 9.54 15.12 2.81
CA ALA A 121 9.99 15.29 4.19
C ALA A 121 8.86 14.96 5.20
N MET A 122 7.64 15.43 4.97
CA MET A 122 6.50 15.13 5.84
C MET A 122 6.12 13.64 5.83
N ILE A 123 6.20 12.98 4.67
CA ILE A 123 5.95 11.54 4.54
C ILE A 123 7.00 10.74 5.33
N ILE A 124 8.29 11.10 5.19
CA ILE A 124 9.39 10.49 5.95
C ILE A 124 9.16 10.64 7.46
N ASP A 125 8.80 11.85 7.91
CA ASP A 125 8.55 12.14 9.32
C ASP A 125 7.36 11.34 9.88
N LEU A 126 6.29 11.18 9.10
CA LEU A 126 5.19 10.32 9.49
C LEU A 126 5.65 8.87 9.63
N LEU A 127 6.25 8.30 8.59
CA LEU A 127 6.68 6.90 8.56
C LEU A 127 7.66 6.59 9.70
N ASN A 128 8.60 7.50 9.98
CA ASN A 128 9.55 7.36 11.09
C ASN A 128 8.89 7.38 12.48
N ARG A 129 7.68 7.93 12.62
CA ARG A 129 6.93 7.95 13.89
C ARG A 129 6.03 6.73 14.06
N ILE A 130 5.47 6.20 12.97
CA ILE A 130 4.45 5.15 13.06
C ILE A 130 4.97 3.73 12.82
N LEU A 131 6.09 3.57 12.10
CA LEU A 131 6.65 2.24 11.85
C LEU A 131 7.30 1.70 13.12
N MET A 132 7.04 0.43 13.42
CA MET A 132 7.53 -0.26 14.62
C MET A 132 8.48 -1.41 14.24
N PRO A 133 9.62 -1.60 14.91
CA PRO A 133 10.55 -2.69 14.61
C PRO A 133 9.90 -4.09 14.67
N GLU A 134 8.96 -4.28 15.58
CA GLU A 134 8.26 -5.54 15.85
C GLU A 134 7.09 -5.83 14.89
N GLN A 135 6.69 -4.88 14.04
CA GLN A 135 5.55 -5.09 13.13
C GLN A 135 5.88 -6.17 12.09
N ASN A 136 4.90 -7.02 11.78
CA ASN A 136 5.03 -8.03 10.72
C ASN A 136 4.62 -7.48 9.35
N THR A 137 3.83 -6.41 9.35
CA THR A 137 3.29 -5.78 8.16
C THR A 137 4.38 -4.99 7.40
N ILE A 138 4.50 -5.22 6.10
CA ILE A 138 5.33 -4.36 5.22
C ILE A 138 4.44 -3.26 4.64
N VAL A 139 4.87 -2.01 4.80
CA VAL A 139 4.20 -0.85 4.21
C VAL A 139 4.67 -0.64 2.78
N LEU A 140 3.74 -0.49 1.85
CA LEU A 140 4.03 -0.29 0.44
C LEU A 140 3.78 1.16 0.04
N LEU A 141 4.83 1.80 -0.48
CA LEU A 141 4.70 3.06 -1.21
C LEU A 141 4.17 2.73 -2.61
N GLU A 142 2.98 3.22 -2.96
CA GLU A 142 2.45 3.04 -4.31
C GLU A 142 2.99 4.10 -5.27
N THR A 143 3.32 3.68 -6.50
CA THR A 143 3.60 4.61 -7.61
C THR A 143 2.36 5.42 -7.96
N MET A 144 2.50 6.73 -8.12
CA MET A 144 1.39 7.65 -8.39
C MET A 144 1.38 8.14 -9.83
N SER A 145 0.21 8.57 -10.30
CA SER A 145 0.05 9.11 -11.66
C SER A 145 0.69 10.50 -11.85
N GLY A 146 0.97 11.21 -10.74
CA GLY A 146 1.49 12.56 -10.77
C GLY A 146 0.43 13.62 -11.03
N LYS A 147 -0.86 13.30 -10.87
CA LYS A 147 -1.96 14.25 -11.05
C LYS A 147 -1.90 15.34 -9.99
N GLY A 148 -2.07 16.59 -10.42
CA GLY A 148 -2.08 17.75 -9.52
C GLY A 148 -0.76 17.90 -8.76
N SER A 149 -0.75 17.55 -7.48
CA SER A 149 0.39 17.69 -6.57
C SER A 149 0.75 16.38 -5.87
N GLU A 150 0.43 15.24 -6.48
CA GLU A 150 0.82 13.92 -5.98
C GLU A 150 2.34 13.80 -5.81
N VAL A 151 2.74 13.12 -4.74
CA VAL A 151 4.11 12.68 -4.45
C VAL A 151 4.20 11.19 -4.70
N GLY A 152 5.32 10.73 -5.27
CA GLY A 152 5.53 9.35 -5.69
C GLY A 152 5.27 9.12 -7.17
N ARG A 153 5.31 10.18 -7.99
CA ARG A 153 5.09 10.08 -9.44
C ARG A 153 6.28 9.53 -10.22
N SER A 154 7.46 9.54 -9.61
CA SER A 154 8.68 8.97 -10.16
C SER A 154 9.32 8.00 -9.18
N PHE A 155 10.12 7.08 -9.70
CA PHE A 155 10.86 6.12 -8.87
C PHE A 155 11.84 6.83 -7.92
N GLU A 156 12.39 7.98 -8.30
CA GLU A 156 13.28 8.78 -7.46
C GLU A 156 12.56 9.36 -6.24
N GLU A 157 11.34 9.86 -6.38
CA GLU A 157 10.57 10.37 -5.24
C GLU A 157 10.30 9.25 -4.21
N LEU A 158 9.98 8.03 -4.69
CA LEU A 158 9.82 6.87 -3.82
C LEU A 158 11.14 6.43 -3.17
N ALA A 159 12.24 6.46 -3.93
CA ALA A 159 13.57 6.15 -3.41
C ALA A 159 14.02 7.17 -2.35
N GLU A 160 13.70 8.45 -2.52
CA GLU A 160 13.99 9.51 -1.56
C GLU A 160 13.23 9.29 -0.24
N ILE A 161 11.92 9.01 -0.32
CA ILE A 161 11.12 8.64 0.86
C ILE A 161 11.75 7.45 1.57
N ARG A 162 12.04 6.37 0.83
CA ARG A 162 12.61 5.16 1.41
C ARG A 162 13.99 5.41 2.03
N ALA A 163 14.81 6.28 1.44
CA ALA A 163 16.14 6.61 1.95
C ALA A 163 16.08 7.33 3.31
N GLY A 164 15.10 8.21 3.50
CA GLY A 164 14.89 8.97 4.75
C GLY A 164 14.23 8.19 5.88
N VAL A 165 13.56 7.07 5.59
CA VAL A 165 12.96 6.22 6.62
C VAL A 165 14.01 5.34 7.31
N LYS A 166 13.92 5.25 8.64
CA LYS A 166 14.83 4.50 9.51
C LYS A 166 14.64 3.00 9.37
N LEU A 167 13.39 2.54 9.45
CA LEU A 167 13.02 1.11 9.36
C LEU A 167 12.77 0.69 7.91
N LYS A 168 13.83 0.70 7.10
CA LYS A 168 13.76 0.42 5.65
C LYS A 168 13.33 -1.00 5.30
N ASP A 169 13.53 -1.94 6.22
CA ASP A 169 13.08 -3.34 6.13
C ASP A 169 11.56 -3.48 6.24
N LYS A 170 10.88 -2.47 6.81
CA LYS A 170 9.42 -2.40 6.90
C LYS A 170 8.77 -1.72 5.69
N LEU A 171 9.55 -1.34 4.69
CA LEU A 171 9.07 -0.71 3.46
C LEU A 171 9.26 -1.59 2.22
N GLY A 172 8.26 -1.54 1.36
CA GLY A 172 8.30 -2.02 -0.02
C GLY A 172 7.62 -1.02 -0.95
N VAL A 173 7.43 -1.43 -2.19
CA VAL A 173 6.78 -0.64 -3.23
C VAL A 173 5.67 -1.47 -3.88
N CYS A 174 4.55 -0.81 -4.16
CA CYS A 174 3.52 -1.29 -5.06
C CYS A 174 3.64 -0.52 -6.38
N LEU A 175 3.75 -1.25 -7.49
CA LEU A 175 3.73 -0.66 -8.83
C LEU A 175 2.33 -0.76 -9.41
N ASP A 176 1.69 0.37 -9.67
CA ASP A 176 0.41 0.42 -10.38
C ASP A 176 0.66 0.74 -11.85
N THR A 177 0.25 -0.16 -12.75
CA THR A 177 0.50 -0.04 -14.19
C THR A 177 -0.22 1.15 -14.82
N CYS A 178 -1.43 1.48 -14.38
CA CYS A 178 -2.17 2.64 -14.85
C CYS A 178 -1.47 3.93 -14.41
N HIS A 179 -0.99 3.96 -13.16
CA HIS A 179 -0.31 5.13 -12.62
C HIS A 179 1.04 5.38 -13.30
N VAL A 180 1.91 4.38 -13.42
CA VAL A 180 3.21 4.58 -14.07
C VAL A 180 3.05 4.91 -15.55
N PHE A 181 2.06 4.33 -16.25
CA PHE A 181 1.75 4.71 -17.62
C PHE A 181 1.32 6.18 -17.71
N ALA A 182 0.40 6.63 -16.84
CA ALA A 182 -0.03 8.02 -16.78
C ALA A 182 1.10 9.00 -16.38
N ALA A 183 2.08 8.54 -15.59
CA ALA A 183 3.26 9.31 -15.23
C ALA A 183 4.31 9.40 -16.36
N GLY A 184 4.12 8.67 -17.46
CA GLY A 184 4.96 8.73 -18.66
C GLY A 184 5.93 7.55 -18.83
N TYR A 185 5.86 6.52 -17.98
CA TYR A 185 6.65 5.30 -18.17
C TYR A 185 6.05 4.43 -19.28
N ASP A 186 6.87 4.11 -20.30
CA ASP A 186 6.44 3.32 -21.46
C ASP A 186 6.40 1.81 -21.16
N ILE A 187 5.41 1.39 -20.39
CA ILE A 187 5.17 -0.04 -20.10
C ILE A 187 4.50 -0.80 -21.25
N VAL A 188 4.12 -0.11 -22.33
CA VAL A 188 3.50 -0.71 -23.52
C VAL A 188 4.57 -1.21 -24.48
N ASN A 189 5.56 -0.37 -24.80
CA ASN A 189 6.58 -0.70 -25.80
C ASN A 189 7.98 -0.93 -25.20
N ASN A 190 8.20 -0.56 -23.93
CA ASN A 190 9.51 -0.64 -23.29
C ASN A 190 9.45 -1.08 -21.82
N LEU A 191 8.66 -2.13 -21.55
CA LEU A 191 8.52 -2.68 -20.19
C LEU A 191 9.88 -3.02 -19.56
N ASP A 192 10.77 -3.69 -20.30
CA ASP A 192 12.10 -4.08 -19.79
C ASP A 192 12.94 -2.86 -19.40
N GLY A 193 12.84 -1.77 -20.16
CA GLY A 193 13.51 -0.50 -19.84
C GLY A 193 12.98 0.12 -18.55
N VAL A 194 11.65 0.19 -18.40
CA VAL A 194 11.00 0.70 -17.17
C VAL A 194 11.38 -0.15 -15.96
N MET A 195 11.37 -1.48 -16.09
CA MET A 195 11.74 -2.38 -14.99
C MET A 195 13.23 -2.31 -14.66
N SER A 196 14.10 -2.11 -15.66
CA SER A 196 15.54 -1.89 -15.44
C SER A 196 15.80 -0.56 -14.70
N GLU A 197 15.05 0.48 -15.03
CA GLU A 197 15.10 1.76 -14.33
C GLU A 197 14.61 1.62 -12.87
N PHE A 198 13.49 0.93 -12.67
CA PHE A 198 12.98 0.61 -11.34
C PHE A 198 14.03 -0.15 -10.51
N ASP A 199 14.66 -1.18 -11.08
CA ASP A 199 15.69 -1.97 -10.38
C ASP A 199 16.91 -1.13 -10.00
N LYS A 200 17.32 -0.23 -10.89
CA LYS A 200 18.46 0.67 -10.65
C LYS A 200 18.18 1.67 -9.52
N ILE A 201 16.98 2.24 -9.47
CA ILE A 201 16.63 3.33 -8.54
C ILE A 201 16.13 2.80 -7.21
N ILE A 202 15.22 1.83 -7.25
CA ILE A 202 14.54 1.28 -6.07
C ILE A 202 15.10 -0.10 -5.74
N GLY A 203 15.23 -0.98 -6.73
CA GLY A 203 15.61 -2.38 -6.58
C GLY A 203 14.42 -3.34 -6.58
N LEU A 204 14.43 -4.34 -7.46
CA LEU A 204 13.33 -5.30 -7.65
C LEU A 204 13.00 -6.08 -6.38
N GLN A 205 13.96 -6.29 -5.48
CA GLN A 205 13.70 -6.93 -4.17
C GLN A 205 12.70 -6.16 -3.30
N HIS A 206 12.48 -4.86 -3.58
CA HIS A 206 11.52 -4.01 -2.88
C HIS A 206 10.15 -3.94 -3.57
N LEU A 207 10.00 -4.44 -4.80
CA LEU A 207 8.69 -4.60 -5.42
C LEU A 207 7.95 -5.75 -4.73
N LYS A 208 6.85 -5.43 -4.04
CA LYS A 208 6.08 -6.41 -3.25
C LYS A 208 4.71 -6.70 -3.82
N ALA A 209 4.14 -5.75 -4.55
CA ALA A 209 2.84 -5.89 -5.20
C ALA A 209 2.82 -5.16 -6.54
N VAL A 210 1.95 -5.61 -7.43
CA VAL A 210 1.62 -4.92 -8.68
C VAL A 210 0.11 -4.76 -8.73
N HIS A 211 -0.36 -3.52 -8.87
CA HIS A 211 -1.73 -3.25 -9.29
C HIS A 211 -1.77 -3.28 -10.81
N LEU A 212 -2.44 -4.30 -11.36
CA LEU A 212 -2.51 -4.53 -12.79
C LEU A 212 -3.80 -3.91 -13.36
N ASN A 213 -3.71 -2.61 -13.66
CA ASN A 213 -4.80 -1.78 -14.15
C ASN A 213 -4.50 -1.28 -15.56
N ASP A 214 -5.51 -1.28 -16.44
CA ASP A 214 -5.46 -0.59 -17.74
C ASP A 214 -5.70 0.93 -17.54
N SER A 215 -5.43 1.75 -18.56
CA SER A 215 -5.58 3.22 -18.52
C SER A 215 -6.67 3.77 -19.43
#